data_AF-A0A1Y6D9E1-F1
#
_entry.id   AF-A0A1Y6D9E1-F1
#
_cell.length_a   1.000
_cell.length_b   1.000
_cell.length_c   1.000
_cell.angle_alpha   90.00
_cell.angle_beta   90.00
_cell.angle_gamma   90.00
#
_symmetry.space_group_name_H-M   'P 1'
#
loop_
_entity.id
_entity.type
_entity.pdbx_description
1 polymer ?
#
loop_
_entity_poly.entity_id
_entity_poly.type
_entity_poly.pdbx_seq_one_letter_code
_entity_poly.pdbx_strand_id
1 'polypeptide(L)'
;MHPIQALKPLLDQREDFSLYAFAKSEQFNYRTVKQTVQRWGHRTDKEPHGGTAKQIMARLRARLLDDAQAGAATAISPEDCQ
;
A
#
# COMPACT_ATOMS: atom_id res chain seq x y z
N MET A 1 19.47 -2.75 -2.33
CA MET A 1 18.35 -1.97 -1.75
C MET A 1 17.20 -1.99 -2.74
N HIS A 2 16.00 -2.43 -2.34
CA HIS A 2 14.83 -2.32 -3.22
C HIS A 2 14.47 -0.84 -3.39
N PRO A 3 14.12 -0.38 -4.60
CA PRO A 3 13.72 1.00 -4.83
C PRO A 3 12.50 1.33 -3.96
N ILE A 4 12.54 2.48 -3.28
CA ILE A 4 11.41 2.94 -2.49
C ILE A 4 10.33 3.37 -3.46
N GLN A 5 9.26 2.58 -3.56
CA GLN A 5 8.12 2.90 -4.42
C GLN A 5 7.25 3.99 -3.77
N ALA A 6 6.87 4.98 -4.57
CA ALA A 6 5.91 6.00 -4.15
C ALA A 6 4.52 5.37 -3.97
N LEU A 7 3.96 5.49 -2.78
CA LEU A 7 2.67 4.91 -2.43
C LEU A 7 1.49 5.74 -2.93
N LYS A 8 1.59 7.06 -2.89
CA LYS A 8 0.48 7.94 -3.23
C LYS A 8 -0.04 7.74 -4.68
N PRO A 9 0.80 7.68 -5.72
CA PRO A 9 0.28 7.41 -7.07
C PRO A 9 -0.40 6.04 -7.18
N LEU A 10 0.06 5.02 -6.44
CA LEU A 10 -0.59 3.71 -6.42
C LEU A 10 -1.96 3.76 -5.74
N LEU A 11 -2.05 4.49 -4.62
CA LEU A 11 -3.29 4.70 -3.90
C LEU A 11 -4.29 5.53 -4.73
N ASP A 12 -3.80 6.53 -5.46
CA ASP A 12 -4.63 7.37 -6.32
C ASP A 12 -5.19 6.60 -7.53
N GLN A 13 -4.54 5.49 -7.95
CA GLN A 13 -5.03 4.57 -8.99
C GLN A 13 -6.02 3.51 -8.47
N ARG A 14 -6.14 3.36 -7.15
CA ARG A 14 -6.91 2.30 -6.49
C ARG A 14 -8.15 2.90 -5.83
N GLU A 15 -9.24 3.03 -6.59
CA GLU A 15 -10.52 3.55 -6.07
C GLU A 15 -11.16 2.63 -5.01
N ASP A 16 -10.80 1.35 -5.01
CA ASP A 16 -11.25 0.32 -4.07
C ASP A 16 -10.52 0.37 -2.72
N PHE A 17 -9.39 1.07 -2.64
CA PHE A 17 -8.55 1.06 -1.45
C PHE A 17 -8.89 2.20 -0.47
N SER A 18 -9.34 1.83 0.73
CA SER A 18 -9.62 2.79 1.80
C SER A 18 -8.49 2.87 2.82
N LEU A 19 -7.87 4.05 2.96
CA LEU A 19 -6.93 4.34 4.05
C LEU A 19 -7.57 4.21 5.44
N TYR A 20 -8.89 4.42 5.56
CA TYR A 20 -9.61 4.22 6.81
C TYR A 20 -9.75 2.72 7.13
N ALA A 21 -10.13 1.91 6.14
CA ALA A 21 -10.23 0.46 6.32
C ALA A 21 -8.87 -0.15 6.67
N PHE A 22 -7.81 0.27 5.97
CA PHE A 22 -6.43 -0.11 6.28
C PHE A 22 -6.04 0.30 7.70
N ALA A 23 -6.30 1.54 8.11
CA ALA A 23 -5.97 1.99 9.46
C ALA A 23 -6.68 1.13 10.52
N LYS A 24 -7.94 0.75 10.26
CA LYS A 24 -8.74 -0.09 11.16
C LYS A 24 -8.21 -1.53 11.22
N SER A 25 -7.90 -2.15 10.08
CA SER A 25 -7.37 -3.54 10.05
C SER A 25 -6.01 -3.65 10.72
N GLU A 26 -5.17 -2.63 10.54
CA GLU A 26 -3.82 -2.58 11.10
C GLU A 26 -3.74 -1.99 12.51
N GLN A 27 -4.89 -1.63 13.10
CA GLN A 27 -5.00 -1.01 14.43
C GLN A 27 -4.20 0.30 14.57
N PHE A 28 -4.09 1.08 13.49
CA PHE A 28 -3.51 2.41 13.51
C PHE A 28 -4.56 3.50 13.65
N ASN A 29 -4.17 4.63 14.23
CA ASN A 29 -4.98 5.83 14.20
C ASN A 29 -5.06 6.38 12.76
N TYR A 30 -6.27 6.51 12.21
CA TYR A 30 -6.50 6.99 10.85
C TYR A 30 -5.85 8.35 10.56
N ARG A 31 -5.90 9.30 11.50
CA ARG A 31 -5.26 10.62 11.33
C ARG A 31 -3.75 10.48 11.12
N THR A 32 -3.13 9.57 11.86
CA THR A 32 -1.69 9.28 11.78
C THR A 32 -1.35 8.64 10.44
N VAL A 33 -2.16 7.70 9.96
CA VAL A 33 -2.00 7.08 8.63
C VAL A 33 -2.10 8.14 7.54
N LYS A 34 -3.14 8.98 7.56
CA LYS A 34 -3.34 10.04 6.56
C LYS A 34 -2.17 11.02 6.53
N GLN A 35 -1.71 11.50 7.68
CA GLN A 35 -0.55 12.40 7.75
C GLN A 35 0.74 11.73 7.28
N THR A 36 0.93 10.45 7.61
CA THR A 36 2.10 9.68 7.17
C THR A 36 2.12 9.56 5.64
N VAL A 37 0.99 9.16 5.04
CA VAL A 37 0.87 9.04 3.58
C VAL A 37 1.02 10.40 2.88
N GLN A 38 0.45 11.47 3.43
CA GLN A 38 0.65 12.81 2.86
C GLN A 38 2.12 13.24 2.89
N ARG A 39 2.85 12.94 3.96
CA ARG A 39 4.24 13.37 4.14
C ARG A 39 5.25 12.51 3.39
N TRP A 40 4.99 11.21 3.29
CA TRP A 40 5.96 10.22 2.79
C TRP A 40 5.48 9.46 1.55
N GLY A 41 4.20 9.51 1.20
CA GLY A 41 3.61 8.75 0.10
C GLY A 41 4.15 9.09 -1.28
N HIS A 42 4.68 10.31 -1.48
CA HIS A 42 5.31 10.73 -2.74
C HIS A 42 6.83 10.52 -2.77
N ARG A 43 7.45 10.18 -1.63
CA ARG A 43 8.90 10.11 -1.52
C ARG A 43 9.42 8.76 -1.99
N THR A 44 10.43 8.80 -2.84
CA THR A 44 11.17 7.63 -3.36
C THR A 44 12.64 7.63 -2.95
N ASP A 45 13.10 8.73 -2.32
CA ASP A 45 14.48 8.95 -1.91
C ASP A 45 14.73 8.52 -0.46
N LYS A 46 13.71 8.63 0.40
CA LYS A 46 13.85 8.45 1.85
C LYS A 46 12.65 7.75 2.49
N GLU A 47 12.95 6.90 3.47
CA GLU A 47 11.96 6.30 4.35
C GLU A 47 11.69 7.17 5.60
N PRO A 48 10.53 6.99 6.26
CA PRO A 48 10.27 7.64 7.53
C PRO A 48 11.27 7.18 8.60
N HIS A 49 11.84 8.13 9.34
CA HIS A 49 12.75 7.82 10.46
C HIS A 49 12.02 7.32 11.71
N GLY A 50 10.72 7.63 11.86
CA GLY A 50 9.93 7.24 13.03
C GLY A 50 9.32 5.83 12.92
N GLY A 51 9.32 5.08 14.02
CA GLY A 51 8.88 3.68 14.07
C GLY A 51 7.46 3.47 13.52
N THR A 52 6.47 4.20 14.03
CA THR A 52 5.08 4.08 13.58
C THR A 52 4.90 4.47 12.11
N ALA A 53 5.53 5.57 11.67
CA ALA A 53 5.44 6.00 10.27
C ALA A 53 6.11 4.99 9.31
N LYS A 54 7.26 4.44 9.71
CA LYS A 54 7.94 3.38 8.96
C LYS A 54 7.08 2.12 8.87
N GLN A 55 6.47 1.70 9.98
CA GLN A 55 5.56 0.57 10.02
C GLN A 55 4.34 0.78 9.12
N ILE A 56 3.69 1.94 9.18
CA ILE A 56 2.55 2.29 8.32
C ILE A 56 2.93 2.17 6.84
N MET A 57 4.05 2.78 6.43
CA MET A 57 4.50 2.75 5.04
C MET A 57 4.87 1.34 4.58
N ALA A 58 5.56 0.56 5.44
CA ALA A 58 5.93 -0.81 5.13
C ALA A 58 4.70 -1.71 4.96
N ARG A 59 3.72 -1.63 5.88
CA ARG A 59 2.48 -2.41 5.79
C ARG A 59 1.60 -1.99 4.62
N LEU A 60 1.52 -0.69 4.30
CA LEU A 60 0.83 -0.22 3.09
C LEU A 60 1.45 -0.80 1.83
N ARG A 61 2.79 -0.80 1.71
CA ARG A 61 3.48 -1.39 0.55
C ARG A 61 3.17 -2.88 0.41
N ALA A 62 3.31 -3.63 1.51
CA ALA A 62 3.01 -5.06 1.52
C ALA A 62 1.57 -5.32 1.08
N ARG A 63 0.60 -4.59 1.64
CA ARG A 63 -0.81 -4.77 1.31
C ARG A 63 -1.12 -4.48 -0.16
N LEU A 64 -0.55 -3.41 -0.71
CA LEU A 64 -0.76 -3.05 -2.12
C LEU A 64 -0.10 -4.06 -3.08
N LEU A 65 1.04 -4.64 -2.70
CA LEU A 65 1.69 -5.71 -3.46
C LEU A 65 0.89 -7.02 -3.39
N ASP A 66 0.44 -7.42 -2.20
CA ASP A 66 -0.37 -8.62 -2.01
C ASP A 66 -1.69 -8.53 -2.77
N ASP A 67 -2.38 -7.38 -2.71
CA ASP A 67 -3.63 -7.17 -3.46
C ASP A 67 -3.37 -7.17 -4.98
N ALA A 68 -2.22 -6.66 -5.45
CA ALA A 68 -1.85 -6.73 -6.86
C ALA A 68 -1.58 -8.17 -7.32
N GLN A 69 -0.97 -9.00 -6.47
CA GLN A 69 -0.74 -10.41 -6.74
C GLN A 69 -2.03 -11.24 -6.65
N ALA A 70 -2.93 -10.90 -5.72
CA ALA A 70 -4.24 -11.54 -5.60
C ALA A 70 -5.13 -11.25 -6.82
N GLY A 71 -5.06 -10.04 -7.39
CA GLY A 71 -5.72 -9.70 -8.65
C GLY A 71 -5.10 -10.38 -9.88
N ALA A 72 -3.81 -10.73 -9.84
CA ALA A 72 -3.15 -11.50 -10.90
C ALA A 72 -3.50 -12.99 -10.85
N ALA A 73 -3.74 -13.55 -9.66
CA ALA A 73 -4.06 -14.96 -9.47
C ALA A 73 -5.48 -15.36 -9.93
N THR A 74 -6.40 -14.40 -10.12
CA THR A 74 -7.74 -14.65 -10.66
C THR A 74 -7.82 -14.59 -12.19
N ALA A 75 -6.73 -14.25 -12.88
CA ALA A 75 -6.63 -14.36 -14.34
C ALA A 75 -6.20 -15.78 -14.74
N ILE A 76 -6.98 -16.80 -14.38
CA ILE A 76 -6.91 -18.09 -15.07
C ILE A 76 -7.72 -17.89 -16.35
N SER A 77 -7.03 -17.76 -17.48
CA SER A 77 -7.67 -17.74 -18.80
C SER A 77 -8.51 -19.02 -18.96
N PRO A 78 -9.75 -18.96 -19.49
CA PRO A 78 -10.56 -20.15 -19.79
C PRO A 78 -9.97 -21.05 -20.89
N GLU A 79 -8.76 -20.73 -21.38
CA GLU A 79 -8.10 -21.39 -22.51
C GLU A 79 -7.24 -22.61 -22.09
N ASP A 80 -6.98 -22.81 -20.79
CA ASP A 80 -6.28 -24.00 -20.27
C ASP A 80 -7.22 -25.20 -20.00
N CYS A 81 -8.50 -25.10 -20.36
CA CYS A 81 -9.39 -26.25 -20.52
C CYS A 81 -9.33 -26.74 -21.98
N GLN A 82 -8.25 -27.43 -22.35
CA GLN A 82 -8.22 -28.30 -23.54
C GLN A 82 -7.73 -29.70 -23.18
#